data_AF-A0A0S8C8I3-F1
#
_entry.id   AF-A0A0S8C8I3-F1
#
_cell.length_a   1.000
_cell.length_b   1.000
_cell.length_c   1.000
_cell.angle_alpha   90.00
_cell.angle_beta   90.00
_cell.angle_gamma   90.00
#
_symmetry.space_group_name_H-M   'P 1'
#
loop_
_entity.id
_entity.type
_entity.pdbx_description
1 polymer ?
#
loop_
_entity_poly.entity_id
_entity_poly.type
_entity_poly.pdbx_seq_one_letter_code
_entity_poly.pdbx_strand_id
1 'polypeptide(L)'
;GRPPLRVQTKDLIDRYSKRGFNIKAGVFAGFYCLVLALGIPALGVISGFGQSERRREIGVMKALGWQTPEVLEMIALENLVLGLISAPCIVLAATGWIKIFNGALISKFFIANLGIMISFPIPSRIFPIPFVLGVMMAMILTMVGSIYSTWRTAIVPPSEAMKT
;
A
#
# COMPACT_ATOMS: atom_id res chain seq x y z
N GLY A 1 32.59 21.19 41.94
CA GLY A 1 33.38 20.39 40.99
C GLY A 1 32.80 20.57 39.61
N ARG A 2 33.57 21.10 38.66
CA ARG A 2 33.12 21.28 37.27
C ARG A 2 32.94 19.89 36.62
N PRO A 3 31.86 19.65 35.85
CA PRO A 3 31.66 18.36 35.19
C PRO A 3 32.83 18.08 34.23
N PRO A 4 33.33 16.84 34.13
CA PRO A 4 34.43 16.51 33.23
C PRO A 4 33.96 16.72 31.79
N LEU A 5 34.54 17.70 31.12
CA LEU A 5 34.41 17.92 29.68
C LEU A 5 34.95 16.68 28.96
N ARG A 6 34.06 15.73 28.62
CA ARG A 6 34.39 14.64 27.69
C ARG A 6 34.68 15.30 26.35
N VAL A 7 35.94 15.25 25.93
CA VAL A 7 36.34 15.68 24.59
C VAL A 7 35.65 14.74 23.60
N GLN A 8 34.51 15.20 23.07
CA GLN A 8 33.83 14.52 21.97
C GLN A 8 34.68 14.74 20.71
N THR A 9 35.65 13.86 20.49
CA THR A 9 36.35 13.79 19.22
C THR A 9 35.33 13.53 18.11
N LYS A 10 35.38 14.29 17.02
CA LYS A 10 34.43 14.21 15.90
C LYS A 10 34.19 12.77 15.41
N ASP A 11 35.22 11.92 15.48
CA ASP A 11 35.17 10.49 15.12
C ASP A 11 34.20 9.65 15.96
N LEU A 12 34.06 9.93 17.26
CA LEU A 12 33.12 9.19 18.11
C LEU A 12 31.69 9.61 17.79
N ILE A 13 31.43 10.91 17.61
CA ILE A 13 30.11 11.41 17.22
C ILE A 13 29.70 10.85 15.85
N ASP A 14 30.63 10.81 14.89
CA ASP A 14 30.37 10.28 13.56
C ASP A 14 30.05 8.77 13.59
N ARG A 15 30.75 7.97 14.41
CA ARG A 15 30.44 6.54 14.59
C ARG A 15 29.11 6.28 15.28
N TYR A 16 28.74 7.05 16.31
CA TYR A 16 27.42 6.92 16.96
C TYR A 16 26.29 7.38 16.04
N SER A 17 26.49 8.46 15.27
CA SER A 17 25.53 8.95 14.28
C SER A 17 25.31 7.94 13.16
N LYS A 18 26.38 7.43 12.54
CA LYS A 18 26.30 6.42 11.47
C LYS A 18 25.68 5.11 11.94
N ARG A 19 26.02 4.63 13.15
CA ARG A 19 25.43 3.40 13.71
C ARG A 19 23.94 3.56 14.02
N GLY A 20 23.54 4.69 14.61
CA GLY A 20 22.13 5.00 14.86
C GLY A 20 21.32 5.17 13.57
N PHE A 21 21.90 5.80 12.55
CA PHE A 21 21.28 5.97 11.23
C PHE A 21 21.11 4.63 10.51
N ASN A 22 22.14 3.78 10.47
CA ASN A 22 22.09 2.48 9.79
C ASN A 22 21.05 1.53 10.39
N ILE A 23 20.87 1.52 11.71
CA ILE A 23 19.83 0.68 12.35
C ILE A 23 18.42 1.17 11.98
N LYS A 24 18.19 2.49 12.04
CA LYS A 24 16.88 3.07 11.66
C LYS A 24 16.58 2.89 10.17
N ALA A 25 17.58 3.07 9.31
CA ALA A 25 17.48 2.82 7.88
C ALA A 25 17.20 1.35 7.55
N GLY A 26 17.83 0.41 8.25
CA GLY A 26 17.59 -1.02 8.09
C GLY A 26 16.16 -1.42 8.44
N VAL A 27 15.59 -0.87 9.52
CA VAL A 27 14.19 -1.10 9.91
C VAL A 27 13.22 -0.54 8.85
N PHE A 28 13.47 0.67 8.33
CA PHE A 28 12.69 1.23 7.22
C PHE A 28 12.75 0.38 5.96
N ALA A 29 13.94 -0.07 5.57
CA ALA A 29 14.12 -0.94 4.43
C ALA A 29 13.37 -2.27 4.61
N GLY A 30 13.37 -2.83 5.82
CA GLY A 30 12.61 -4.04 6.16
C GLY A 30 11.10 -3.86 5.96
N PHE A 31 10.53 -2.77 6.49
CA PHE A 31 9.10 -2.46 6.28
C PHE A 31 8.77 -2.20 4.80
N TYR A 32 9.64 -1.49 4.09
CA TYR A 32 9.45 -1.21 2.67
C TYR A 32 9.44 -2.51 1.84
N CYS A 33 10.39 -3.41 2.09
CA CYS A 33 10.42 -4.73 1.47
C CYS A 33 9.17 -5.56 1.81
N LEU A 34 8.70 -5.54 3.07
CA LEU A 34 7.48 -6.24 3.48
C LEU A 34 6.26 -5.74 2.69
N VAL A 35 6.09 -4.41 2.59
CA VAL A 35 4.97 -3.81 1.86
C VAL A 35 5.02 -4.17 0.38
N LEU A 36 6.19 -4.16 -0.25
CA LEU A 36 6.31 -4.58 -1.65
C LEU A 36 6.05 -6.09 -1.83
N ALA A 37 6.61 -6.92 -0.94
CA ALA A 37 6.47 -8.36 -1.00
C ALA A 37 5.01 -8.82 -0.84
N LEU A 38 4.20 -8.11 -0.04
CA LEU A 38 2.77 -8.39 0.14
C LEU A 38 1.89 -7.64 -0.85
N GLY A 39 2.26 -6.41 -1.21
CA GLY A 39 1.48 -5.54 -2.08
C GLY A 39 1.43 -6.01 -3.53
N ILE A 40 2.55 -6.47 -4.08
CA ILE A 40 2.61 -6.93 -5.48
C ILE A 40 1.69 -8.16 -5.68
N PRO A 41 1.77 -9.23 -4.86
CA PRO A 41 0.83 -10.36 -4.98
C PRO A 41 -0.63 -9.96 -4.75
N ALA A 42 -0.90 -9.08 -3.77
CA ALA A 42 -2.26 -8.62 -3.50
C ALA A 42 -2.88 -7.92 -4.72
N LEU A 43 -2.12 -7.05 -5.40
CA LEU A 43 -2.57 -6.41 -6.64
C LEU A 43 -2.84 -7.44 -7.75
N GLY A 44 -2.02 -8.49 -7.85
CA GLY A 44 -2.27 -9.63 -8.73
C GLY A 44 -3.61 -10.32 -8.42
N VAL A 45 -3.89 -10.63 -7.16
CA VAL A 45 -5.15 -11.26 -6.77
C VAL A 45 -6.35 -10.34 -7.07
N ILE A 46 -6.26 -9.05 -6.74
CA ILE A 46 -7.34 -8.07 -6.97
C ILE A 46 -7.63 -7.91 -8.47
N SER A 47 -6.61 -7.95 -9.32
CA SER A 47 -6.77 -7.89 -10.78
C SER A 47 -7.49 -9.11 -11.38
N GLY A 48 -7.82 -10.12 -10.57
CA GLY A 48 -8.66 -11.25 -10.98
C GLY A 48 -7.87 -12.44 -11.53
N PHE A 49 -6.58 -12.56 -11.21
CA PHE A 49 -5.82 -13.78 -11.51
C PHE A 49 -6.42 -14.97 -10.75
N GLY A 50 -7.10 -15.86 -11.48
CA GLY A 50 -7.49 -17.19 -10.98
C GLY A 50 -8.85 -17.30 -10.27
N GLN A 51 -9.68 -16.26 -10.26
CA GLN A 51 -11.00 -16.34 -9.63
C GLN A 51 -12.05 -16.97 -10.57
N SER A 52 -12.52 -18.18 -10.25
CA SER A 52 -13.61 -18.85 -10.98
C SER A 52 -14.93 -18.09 -10.86
N GLU A 53 -15.22 -17.50 -9.70
CA GLU A 53 -16.45 -16.72 -9.46
C GLU A 53 -16.59 -15.56 -10.44
N ARG A 54 -15.55 -14.74 -10.60
CA ARG A 54 -15.56 -13.59 -11.53
C ARG A 54 -15.66 -14.03 -12.99
N ARG A 55 -15.12 -15.21 -13.34
CA ARG A 55 -15.31 -15.79 -14.68
C ARG A 55 -16.76 -16.21 -14.91
N ARG A 56 -17.41 -16.80 -13.90
CA ARG A 56 -18.82 -17.19 -13.97
C ARG A 56 -19.74 -15.97 -14.10
N GLU A 57 -19.48 -14.89 -13.36
CA GLU A 57 -20.21 -13.62 -13.49
C GLU A 57 -20.11 -13.06 -14.92
N ILE A 58 -18.89 -13.01 -15.48
CA ILE A 58 -18.67 -12.57 -16.87
C ILE A 58 -19.38 -13.51 -17.85
N GLY A 59 -19.33 -14.83 -17.62
CA GLY A 59 -20.03 -15.82 -18.44
C GLY A 59 -21.55 -15.62 -18.44
N VAL A 60 -22.14 -15.29 -17.29
CA VAL A 60 -23.57 -14.96 -17.18
C VAL A 60 -23.90 -13.67 -17.92
N MET A 61 -23.10 -12.61 -17.77
CA MET A 61 -23.30 -11.35 -18.52
C MET A 61 -23.23 -11.57 -20.03
N LYS A 62 -22.23 -12.33 -20.51
CA LYS A 62 -22.10 -12.70 -21.93
C LYS A 62 -23.27 -13.56 -22.42
N ALA A 63 -23.80 -14.46 -21.59
CA ALA A 63 -24.97 -15.29 -21.93
C ALA A 63 -26.26 -14.45 -22.05
N LEU A 64 -26.37 -13.35 -21.32
CA LEU A 64 -27.46 -12.37 -21.42
C LEU A 64 -27.35 -11.46 -22.66
N GLY A 65 -26.29 -11.63 -23.49
CA GLY A 65 -26.11 -10.88 -24.74
C GLY A 65 -25.18 -9.68 -24.64
N TRP A 66 -24.52 -9.46 -23.50
CA TRP A 66 -23.61 -8.32 -23.35
C TRP A 66 -22.42 -8.41 -24.31
N GLN A 67 -22.07 -7.28 -24.90
CA GLN A 67 -20.89 -7.16 -25.74
C GLN A 67 -19.63 -7.06 -24.88
N THR A 68 -18.51 -7.53 -25.42
CA THR A 68 -17.21 -7.47 -24.72
C THR A 68 -16.83 -6.06 -24.24
N PRO A 69 -16.97 -4.98 -25.05
CA PRO A 69 -16.69 -3.62 -24.58
C PRO A 69 -17.59 -3.16 -23.41
N GLU A 70 -18.86 -3.57 -23.37
CA GLU A 70 -19.80 -3.19 -22.30
C GLU A 70 -19.37 -3.78 -20.95
N VAL A 71 -18.91 -5.03 -20.95
CA VAL A 71 -18.38 -5.69 -19.74
C VAL A 71 -17.08 -5.02 -19.27
N LEU A 72 -16.21 -4.63 -20.20
CA LEU A 72 -14.97 -3.92 -19.91
C LEU A 72 -15.23 -2.54 -19.30
N GLU A 73 -16.20 -1.79 -19.84
CA GLU A 73 -16.58 -0.48 -19.32
C GLU A 73 -17.18 -0.57 -17.92
N MET A 74 -18.07 -1.54 -17.68
CA MET A 74 -18.64 -1.79 -16.35
C MET A 74 -17.55 -2.03 -15.30
N ILE A 75 -16.57 -2.86 -15.62
CA ILE A 75 -15.47 -3.19 -14.70
C ILE A 75 -14.52 -2.00 -14.53
N ALA A 76 -14.30 -1.20 -15.58
CA ALA A 76 -13.52 0.03 -15.46
C ALA A 76 -14.20 1.02 -14.50
N LEU A 77 -15.53 1.17 -14.57
CA LEU A 77 -16.30 2.01 -13.65
C LEU A 77 -16.26 1.47 -12.22
N GLU A 78 -16.37 0.16 -12.02
CA GLU A 78 -16.22 -0.48 -10.70
C GLU A 78 -14.85 -0.12 -10.08
N ASN A 79 -13.76 -0.30 -10.83
CA ASN A 79 -12.42 0.04 -10.38
C ASN A 79 -12.25 1.54 -10.09
N LEU A 80 -12.87 2.40 -10.90
CA LEU A 80 -12.85 3.85 -10.71
C LEU A 80 -13.49 4.23 -9.37
N VAL A 81 -14.69 3.70 -9.11
CA VAL A 81 -15.44 3.96 -7.87
C VAL A 81 -14.68 3.41 -6.65
N LEU A 82 -14.17 2.18 -6.72
CA LEU A 82 -13.37 1.60 -5.65
C LEU A 82 -12.09 2.41 -5.37
N GLY A 83 -11.40 2.86 -6.42
CA GLY A 83 -10.21 3.71 -6.30
C GLY A 83 -10.53 5.03 -5.59
N LEU A 84 -11.60 5.71 -5.99
CA LEU A 84 -12.03 6.98 -5.37
C LEU A 84 -12.44 6.83 -3.91
N ILE A 85 -13.10 5.74 -3.53
CA ILE A 85 -13.50 5.47 -2.15
C ILE A 85 -12.30 5.06 -1.28
N SER A 86 -11.32 4.36 -1.87
CA SER A 86 -10.14 3.89 -1.14
C SER A 86 -9.26 5.03 -0.61
N ALA A 87 -9.08 6.09 -1.39
CA ALA A 87 -8.20 7.22 -1.04
C ALA A 87 -8.55 7.88 0.31
N PRO A 88 -9.80 8.34 0.56
CA PRO A 88 -10.16 8.89 1.86
C PRO A 88 -10.12 7.84 2.98
N CYS A 89 -10.51 6.59 2.71
CA CYS A 89 -10.43 5.51 3.69
C CYS A 89 -9.00 5.27 4.19
N ILE A 90 -8.01 5.28 3.29
CA ILE A 90 -6.59 5.13 3.63
C ILE A 90 -6.12 6.29 4.52
N VAL A 91 -6.51 7.53 4.19
CA VAL A 91 -6.13 8.72 4.98
C VAL A 91 -6.76 8.67 6.38
N LEU A 92 -8.04 8.30 6.48
CA LEU A 92 -8.74 8.15 7.75
C LEU A 92 -8.13 7.04 8.60
N ALA A 93 -7.82 5.88 7.99
CA ALA A 93 -7.16 4.78 8.68
C ALA A 93 -5.76 5.16 9.17
N ALA A 94 -4.95 5.83 8.33
CA ALA A 94 -3.60 6.27 8.69
C ALA A 94 -3.61 7.31 9.82
N THR A 95 -4.47 8.32 9.72
CA THR A 95 -4.59 9.36 10.76
C THR A 95 -5.22 8.81 12.05
N GLY A 96 -6.21 7.91 11.94
CA GLY A 96 -6.80 7.20 13.06
C GLY A 96 -5.76 6.35 13.81
N TRP A 97 -4.92 5.62 13.08
CA TRP A 97 -3.84 4.83 13.67
C TRP A 97 -2.86 5.68 14.47
N ILE A 98 -2.43 6.82 13.90
CA ILE A 98 -1.49 7.74 14.57
C ILE A 98 -2.13 8.33 15.83
N LYS A 99 -3.39 8.77 15.78
CA LYS A 99 -4.07 9.41 16.91
C LYS A 99 -4.44 8.43 18.03
N ILE A 100 -4.92 7.24 17.69
CA ILE A 100 -5.43 6.26 18.67
C ILE A 100 -4.27 5.49 19.31
N PHE A 101 -3.32 5.03 18.50
CA PHE A 101 -2.24 4.17 18.97
C PHE A 101 -0.94 4.93 19.26
N ASN A 102 -0.92 6.26 19.11
CA ASN A 102 0.29 7.08 19.24
C ASN A 102 1.47 6.54 18.40
N GLY A 103 1.14 6.01 17.21
CA GLY A 103 2.09 5.31 16.35
C GLY A 103 2.73 4.07 16.98
N ALA A 104 1.99 3.30 17.78
CA ALA A 104 2.47 2.05 18.39
C ALA A 104 3.22 1.19 17.37
N LEU A 105 4.31 0.55 17.81
CA LEU A 105 5.39 -0.12 17.04
C LEU A 105 6.43 0.84 16.43
N ILE A 106 6.01 1.85 15.68
CA ILE A 106 6.94 2.75 14.97
C ILE A 106 7.56 3.75 15.93
N SER A 107 6.77 4.38 16.80
CA SER A 107 7.24 5.39 17.76
C SER A 107 8.29 4.83 18.71
N LYS A 108 8.10 3.58 19.19
CA LYS A 108 9.07 2.88 20.03
C LYS A 108 10.42 2.70 19.31
N PHE A 109 10.45 2.27 18.05
CA PHE A 109 11.70 2.08 17.30
C PHE A 109 12.43 3.39 16.99
N PHE A 110 11.70 4.49 16.77
CA PHE A 110 12.32 5.79 16.44
C PHE A 110 12.82 6.55 17.68
N ILE A 111 12.12 6.43 18.82
CA ILE A 111 12.32 7.23 20.03
C ILE A 111 13.14 6.49 21.12
N ALA A 112 13.30 5.16 21.05
CA ALA A 112 13.94 4.33 22.10
C ALA A 112 15.41 4.63 22.49
N ASN A 113 16.02 5.74 22.07
CA ASN A 113 17.30 6.22 22.63
C ASN A 113 17.16 7.46 23.53
N LEU A 114 15.95 7.96 23.76
CA LEU A 114 15.66 8.93 24.79
C LEU A 114 14.84 8.21 25.86
N GLY A 115 15.54 7.61 26.83
CA GLY A 115 14.91 7.29 28.10
C GLY A 115 14.26 8.57 28.63
N ILE A 116 13.04 8.42 29.13
CA ILE A 116 12.10 9.46 29.63
C ILE A 116 10.96 9.75 28.64
N MET A 117 9.78 9.44 29.15
CA MET A 117 8.44 9.70 28.66
C MET A 117 8.25 11.14 28.19
N ILE A 118 8.67 11.46 26.97
CA ILE A 118 8.23 12.67 26.28
C ILE A 118 7.57 12.20 25.00
N SER A 119 6.24 12.19 25.03
CA SER A 119 5.40 11.96 23.86
C SER A 119 5.59 13.12 22.89
N PHE A 120 6.68 13.12 22.14
CA PHE A 120 6.84 14.05 21.04
C PHE A 120 5.77 13.74 20.02
N PRO A 121 4.89 14.70 19.66
CA PRO A 121 3.95 14.50 18.57
C PRO A 121 4.79 14.25 17.32
N ILE A 122 4.71 13.02 16.79
CA ILE A 122 5.36 12.66 15.55
C ILE A 122 4.85 13.67 14.52
N PRO A 123 5.71 14.51 13.91
CA PRO A 123 5.26 15.45 12.90
C PRO A 123 4.80 14.67 11.67
N SER A 124 3.56 14.18 11.68
CA SER A 124 2.94 13.45 10.60
C SER A 124 2.45 14.44 9.55
N ARG A 125 3.39 15.01 8.79
CA ARG A 125 3.03 15.78 7.60
C ARG A 125 2.75 14.80 6.47
N ILE A 126 1.48 14.60 6.16
CA ILE A 126 1.07 13.92 4.92
C ILE A 126 1.42 14.90 3.79
N PHE A 127 2.46 14.58 3.03
CA PHE A 127 2.77 15.35 1.84
C PHE A 127 1.72 15.01 0.77
N PRO A 128 0.98 16.00 0.24
CA PRO A 128 -0.11 15.74 -0.69
C PRO A 128 0.40 15.18 -2.03
N ILE A 129 1.58 15.61 -2.48
CA ILE A 129 2.14 15.21 -3.78
C ILE A 129 2.46 13.70 -3.85
N PRO A 130 3.27 13.11 -2.93
CA PRO A 130 3.52 11.68 -2.95
C PRO A 130 2.26 10.84 -2.75
N PHE A 131 1.30 11.34 -1.95
CA PHE A 131 0.05 10.65 -1.73
C PHE A 131 -0.77 10.53 -3.02
N VAL A 132 -0.97 11.64 -3.73
CA VAL A 132 -1.70 11.65 -5.01
C VAL A 132 -0.99 10.76 -6.04
N LEU A 133 0.34 10.87 -6.16
CA LEU A 133 1.11 10.02 -7.07
C LEU A 133 0.96 8.52 -6.74
N GLY A 134 0.98 8.16 -5.45
CA GLY A 134 0.78 6.78 -5.01
C GLY A 134 -0.60 6.23 -5.35
N VAL A 135 -1.65 7.03 -5.11
CA VAL A 135 -3.03 6.67 -5.46
C VAL A 135 -3.17 6.52 -6.98
N MET A 136 -2.64 7.46 -7.76
CA MET A 136 -2.68 7.37 -9.23
C MET A 136 -1.95 6.13 -9.74
N MET A 137 -0.76 5.84 -9.21
CA MET A 137 0.02 4.67 -9.60
C MET A 137 -0.73 3.36 -9.28
N ALA A 138 -1.28 3.25 -8.08
CA ALA A 138 -2.05 2.07 -7.67
C ALA A 138 -3.29 1.88 -8.57
N MET A 139 -4.01 2.96 -8.83
CA MET A 139 -5.22 2.96 -9.66
C MET A 139 -4.95 2.53 -11.10
N ILE A 140 -3.86 3.04 -11.70
CA ILE A 140 -3.42 2.62 -13.04
C ILE A 140 -3.10 1.11 -13.04
N LEU A 141 -2.36 0.63 -12.04
CA LEU A 141 -1.95 -0.77 -11.99
C LEU A 141 -3.15 -1.72 -11.86
N THR A 142 -4.10 -1.40 -10.98
CA THR A 142 -5.32 -2.20 -10.79
C THR A 142 -6.21 -2.15 -12.02
N MET A 143 -6.34 -0.98 -12.66
CA MET A 143 -7.13 -0.81 -13.88
C MET A 143 -6.57 -1.67 -15.01
N VAL A 144 -5.26 -1.59 -15.27
CA VAL A 144 -4.59 -2.37 -16.32
C VAL A 144 -4.73 -3.87 -16.06
N GLY A 145 -4.49 -4.32 -14.82
CA GLY A 145 -4.60 -5.73 -14.47
C GLY A 145 -6.03 -6.27 -14.64
N SER A 146 -7.01 -5.52 -14.15
CA SER A 146 -8.42 -5.90 -14.20
C SER A 146 -8.96 -5.94 -15.64
N ILE A 147 -8.63 -4.92 -16.45
CA ILE A 147 -8.98 -4.89 -17.89
C ILE A 147 -8.36 -6.07 -18.61
N TYR A 148 -7.07 -6.34 -18.40
CA TYR A 148 -6.37 -7.44 -19.03
C TYR A 148 -6.99 -8.81 -18.69
N SER A 149 -7.25 -9.06 -17.40
CA SER A 149 -7.88 -10.30 -16.93
C SER A 149 -9.31 -10.48 -17.47
N THR A 150 -10.08 -9.39 -17.49
CA THR A 150 -11.45 -9.36 -18.00
C THR A 150 -11.50 -9.64 -19.49
N TRP A 151 -10.67 -8.95 -20.28
CA TRP A 151 -10.60 -9.15 -21.73
C TRP A 151 -10.26 -10.60 -22.07
N ARG A 152 -9.27 -11.17 -21.37
CA ARG A 152 -8.87 -12.57 -21.55
C ARG A 152 -10.03 -13.53 -21.27
N THR A 153 -10.87 -13.23 -20.29
CA THR A 153 -12.02 -14.07 -19.90
C THR A 153 -13.21 -13.89 -20.85
N ALA A 154 -13.49 -12.67 -21.28
CA ALA A 154 -14.65 -12.32 -22.10
C ALA A 154 -14.58 -12.86 -23.54
N ILE A 155 -13.39 -13.23 -24.01
CA ILE A 155 -13.18 -13.90 -25.30
C ILE A 155 -13.52 -15.41 -25.24
N VAL A 156 -13.45 -16.02 -24.05
CA VAL A 156 -13.74 -17.45 -23.88
C VAL A 156 -15.26 -17.68 -24.03
N PRO A 157 -15.70 -18.73 -24.76
CA PRO A 157 -17.11 -19.03 -24.91
C PRO A 157 -17.82 -19.23 -23.56
N PRO A 158 -19.07 -18.74 -23.38
CA PRO A 158 -19.77 -18.79 -22.09
C PRO A 158 -19.94 -20.21 -21.54
N SER A 159 -20.11 -21.20 -22.43
CA SER A 159 -20.30 -22.60 -22.07
C SER A 159 -19.07 -23.26 -21.43
N GLU A 160 -17.87 -22.76 -21.72
CA GLU A 160 -16.62 -23.20 -21.09
C GLU A 160 -16.34 -22.41 -19.81
N ALA A 161 -16.64 -21.10 -19.82
CA ALA A 161 -16.46 -20.23 -18.65
C ALA A 161 -17.32 -20.64 -17.44
N MET A 162 -18.48 -21.28 -17.66
CA MET A 162 -19.40 -21.72 -16.59
C MET A 162 -19.12 -23.12 -16.03
N LYS A 163 -18.26 -23.92 -16.70
CA LYS A 163 -17.96 -25.31 -16.30
C LYS A 163 -16.76 -25.44 -15.35
N THR A 164 -16.07 -24.35 -15.06
CA THR A 164 -14.88 -24.28 -14.21
C THR A 164 -15.19 -23.54 -12.92
#